data_AF-A0A523RR29-F1
#
_entry.id   AF-A0A523RR29-F1
#
_cell.length_a   1.000
_cell.length_b   1.000
_cell.length_c   1.000
_cell.angle_alpha   90.00
_cell.angle_beta   90.00
_cell.angle_gamma   90.00
#
_symmetry.space_group_name_H-M   'P 1'
#
loop_
_entity.id
_entity.type
_entity.pdbx_description
1 polymer ?
#
loop_
_entity_poly.entity_id
_entity_poly.type
_entity_poly.pdbx_seq_one_letter_code
_entity_poly.pdbx_strand_id
1 'polypeptide(L)'
;MTLENDIELTKALEMYIKVAHELHDELGSATVSDMADRLSVKAPSVTAALQKLDSMGMVKYRRYQNVELTTKGIAVAKKLNQRNRTILDFLLMIGVDEDIAENDACEIEHVVNPKTIEKMARYLKSLES
;
A
#
# COMPACT_ATOMS: atom_id res chain seq x y z
N MET A 1 18.82 6.78 -19.97
CA MET A 1 18.77 7.87 -18.97
C MET A 1 17.31 8.11 -18.63
N THR A 2 16.80 7.40 -17.64
CA THR A 2 15.60 7.73 -16.88
C THR A 2 15.95 7.40 -15.44
N LEU A 3 16.35 8.41 -14.68
CA LEU A 3 16.27 8.33 -13.23
C LEU A 3 14.77 8.39 -12.92
N GLU A 4 14.11 7.24 -12.97
CA GLU A 4 12.89 7.06 -12.20
C GLU A 4 13.34 7.22 -10.75
N ASN A 5 13.20 8.44 -10.21
CA ASN A 5 13.24 8.66 -8.78
C ASN A 5 12.02 7.92 -8.21
N ASP A 6 12.14 6.60 -8.07
CA ASP A 6 11.36 5.81 -7.14
C ASP A 6 11.61 6.48 -5.79
N ILE A 7 10.65 7.30 -5.36
CA ILE A 7 10.68 7.86 -4.03
C ILE A 7 10.58 6.66 -3.09
N GLU A 8 11.71 6.32 -2.47
CA GLU A 8 11.79 5.21 -1.54
C GLU A 8 11.00 5.59 -0.28
N LEU A 9 9.75 5.18 -0.24
CA LEU A 9 8.89 5.32 0.91
C LEU A 9 9.29 4.27 1.95
N THR A 10 9.37 4.68 3.21
CA THR A 10 9.47 3.71 4.30
C THR A 10 8.19 2.86 4.35
N LYS A 11 8.28 1.59 4.74
CA LYS A 11 7.12 0.70 4.97
C LYS A 11 5.96 1.40 5.70
N ALA A 12 6.26 2.15 6.75
CA ALA A 12 5.25 2.89 7.50
C ALA A 12 4.45 3.88 6.63
N LEU A 13 5.12 4.66 5.77
CA LEU A 13 4.47 5.62 4.87
C LEU A 13 3.67 4.93 3.76
N GLU A 14 4.16 3.80 3.26
CA GLU A 14 3.41 2.96 2.31
C GLU A 14 2.09 2.48 2.94
N MET A 15 2.12 2.03 4.19
CA MET A 15 0.92 1.62 4.93
C MET A 15 -0.11 2.75 5.07
N TYR A 16 0.32 3.98 5.37
CA TYR A 16 -0.61 5.12 5.43
C TYR A 16 -1.26 5.42 4.07
N ILE A 17 -0.53 5.29 2.96
CA ILE A 17 -1.09 5.44 1.61
C ILE A 17 -2.10 4.32 1.32
N LYS A 18 -1.74 3.07 1.62
CA LYS A 18 -2.57 1.89 1.39
C LYS A 18 -3.89 1.98 2.17
N VAL A 19 -3.81 2.27 3.47
CA VAL A 19 -5.01 2.45 4.32
C VAL A 19 -5.86 3.63 3.89
N ALA A 20 -5.28 4.75 3.48
CA ALA A 20 -6.06 5.87 2.95
C ALA A 20 -6.82 5.48 1.66
N HIS A 21 -6.20 4.66 0.81
CA HIS A 21 -6.85 4.15 -0.41
C HIS A 21 -8.00 3.19 -0.07
N GLU A 22 -7.76 2.22 0.81
CA GLU A 22 -8.76 1.24 1.24
C GLU A 22 -9.97 1.91 1.89
N LEU A 23 -9.76 2.85 2.81
CA LEU A 23 -10.84 3.62 3.43
C LEU A 23 -11.62 4.46 2.40
N HIS A 24 -10.94 4.99 1.37
CA HIS A 24 -11.64 5.70 0.31
C HIS A 24 -12.53 4.77 -0.53
N ASP A 25 -12.05 3.56 -0.84
CA ASP A 25 -12.82 2.56 -1.57
C ASP A 25 -14.00 2.03 -0.72
N GLU A 26 -13.82 1.85 0.59
CA GLU A 26 -14.83 1.31 1.50
C GLU A 26 -15.87 2.35 1.95
N LEU A 27 -15.43 3.57 2.29
CA LEU A 27 -16.25 4.58 2.97
C LEU A 27 -16.46 5.86 2.16
N GLY A 28 -15.82 5.98 0.98
CA GLY A 28 -15.82 7.20 0.15
C GLY A 28 -14.91 8.31 0.68
N SER A 29 -14.31 8.16 1.86
CA SER A 29 -13.36 9.12 2.43
C SER A 29 -12.49 8.48 3.51
N ALA A 30 -11.30 9.04 3.72
CA ALA A 30 -10.42 8.66 4.82
C ALA A 30 -10.27 9.82 5.80
N THR A 31 -10.52 9.61 7.08
CA THR A 31 -10.22 10.60 8.13
C THR A 31 -9.02 10.16 8.98
N VAL A 32 -8.44 11.11 9.72
CA VAL A 32 -7.35 10.82 10.66
C VAL A 32 -7.76 9.79 11.71
N SER A 33 -9.02 9.82 12.15
CA SER A 33 -9.56 8.88 13.14
C SER A 33 -9.68 7.48 12.54
N ASP A 34 -10.29 7.35 11.36
CA ASP A 34 -10.45 6.03 10.71
C ASP A 34 -9.10 5.39 10.41
N MET A 35 -8.12 6.19 9.97
CA MET A 35 -6.76 5.72 9.73
C MET A 35 -6.06 5.31 11.02
N ALA A 36 -6.27 6.04 12.13
CA ALA A 36 -5.69 5.71 13.43
C ALA A 36 -6.21 4.37 13.94
N ASP A 37 -7.53 4.15 13.81
CA ASP A 37 -8.19 2.92 14.22
C ASP A 37 -7.75 1.73 13.36
N ARG A 38 -7.75 1.86 12.03
CA ARG A 38 -7.33 0.79 11.10
C ARG A 38 -5.87 0.38 11.30
N LEU A 39 -4.98 1.35 11.54
CA LEU A 39 -3.55 1.08 11.74
C LEU A 39 -3.20 0.77 13.20
N SER A 40 -4.16 0.82 14.13
CA SER A 40 -3.91 0.66 15.57
C SER A 40 -2.81 1.60 16.10
N VAL A 41 -2.81 2.86 15.66
CA VAL A 41 -1.87 3.90 16.08
C VAL A 41 -2.60 5.11 16.63
N LYS A 42 -1.88 6.05 17.25
CA LYS A 42 -2.48 7.30 17.75
C LYS A 42 -2.65 8.32 16.62
N ALA A 43 -3.71 9.12 16.66
CA ALA A 43 -3.97 10.21 15.71
C ALA A 43 -2.80 11.19 15.46
N PRO A 44 -1.94 11.54 16.45
CA PRO A 44 -0.75 12.34 16.18
C PRO A 44 0.26 11.66 15.24
N SER A 45 0.38 10.32 15.28
CA SER A 45 1.25 9.57 14.37
C SER A 45 0.73 9.62 12.94
N VAL A 46 -0.58 9.45 12.75
CA VAL A 46 -1.25 9.62 11.47
C VAL A 46 -1.04 11.04 10.94
N THR A 47 -1.25 12.05 11.77
CA THR A 47 -1.07 13.46 11.39
C THR A 47 0.36 13.74 10.91
N ALA A 48 1.37 13.26 11.64
CA ALA A 48 2.77 13.44 11.27
C ALA A 48 3.10 12.74 9.94
N ALA A 49 2.57 11.54 9.72
CA ALA A 49 2.73 10.80 8.46
C ALA A 49 2.05 11.52 7.30
N LEU A 50 0.82 12.00 7.48
CA LEU A 50 0.08 12.74 6.46
C LEU A 50 0.77 14.04 6.07
N GLN A 51 1.33 14.79 7.03
CA GLN A 51 2.12 15.99 6.74
C GLN A 51 3.37 15.67 5.90
N LYS A 52 4.03 14.54 6.19
CA LYS A 52 5.18 14.09 5.40
C LYS A 52 4.75 13.63 3.99
N LEU A 53 3.65 12.92 3.87
CA LEU A 53 3.11 12.50 2.57
C LEU A 53 2.63 13.67 1.71
N ASP A 54 2.05 14.70 2.35
CA ASP A 54 1.62 15.94 1.69
C ASP A 54 2.81 16.70 1.11
N SER A 55 3.90 16.84 1.87
CA SER A 55 5.13 17.47 1.37
C SER A 55 5.81 16.68 0.24
N MET A 56 5.54 15.38 0.14
CA MET A 56 6.01 14.49 -0.93
C MET A 56 5.04 14.43 -2.13
N GLY A 57 3.91 15.15 -2.05
CA GLY A 57 2.87 15.21 -3.08
C GLY A 57 2.09 13.90 -3.24
N MET A 58 2.04 13.06 -2.20
CA MET A 58 1.33 11.77 -2.22
C MET A 58 -0.13 11.92 -1.78
N VAL A 59 -0.41 12.85 -0.87
CA VAL A 59 -1.75 13.17 -0.38
C VAL A 59 -1.98 14.67 -0.40
N LYS A 60 -3.22 15.11 -0.23
CA LYS A 60 -3.58 16.45 0.19
C LYS A 60 -4.10 16.37 1.62
N TYR A 61 -3.37 16.95 2.56
CA TYR A 61 -3.76 16.96 3.96
C TYR A 61 -4.15 18.36 4.45
N ARG A 62 -5.33 18.47 5.07
CA ARG A 62 -5.77 19.68 5.79
C ARG A 62 -6.36 19.27 7.14
N ARG A 63 -6.08 20.06 8.18
CA ARG A 63 -6.62 19.80 9.53
C ARG A 63 -8.15 19.75 9.48
N TYR A 64 -8.72 18.77 10.18
CA TYR A 64 -10.17 18.55 10.29
C TYR A 64 -10.88 18.28 8.96
N GLN A 65 -10.15 17.85 7.93
CA GLN A 65 -10.72 17.46 6.64
C GLN A 65 -10.35 16.01 6.31
N ASN A 66 -11.05 15.47 5.32
CA ASN A 66 -10.74 14.17 4.75
C ASN A 66 -9.36 14.21 4.07
N VAL A 67 -8.67 13.08 4.11
CA VAL A 67 -7.42 12.84 3.39
C VAL A 67 -7.76 12.46 1.96
N GLU A 68 -7.20 13.19 1.00
CA GLU A 68 -7.31 12.85 -0.42
C GLU A 68 -5.96 12.34 -0.93
N LEU A 69 -5.93 11.16 -1.55
CA LEU A 69 -4.75 10.74 -2.30
C LEU A 69 -4.60 11.58 -3.56
N THR A 70 -3.38 12.00 -3.89
CA THR A 70 -3.09 12.57 -5.21
C THR A 70 -3.03 11.46 -6.25
N THR A 71 -2.98 11.82 -7.54
CA THR A 71 -2.73 10.84 -8.62
C THR A 71 -1.47 10.00 -8.35
N LYS A 72 -0.44 10.60 -7.77
CA LYS A 72 0.81 9.93 -7.40
C LYS A 72 0.60 8.95 -6.23
N GLY A 73 -0.14 9.37 -5.19
CA GLY A 73 -0.50 8.49 -4.08
C GLY A 73 -1.35 7.30 -4.52
N ILE A 74 -2.33 7.52 -5.41
CA ILE A 74 -3.17 6.46 -5.99
C ILE A 74 -2.30 5.47 -6.78
N ALA A 75 -1.35 5.95 -7.59
CA ALA A 75 -0.46 5.07 -8.35
C ALA A 75 0.39 4.18 -7.42
N VAL A 76 0.89 4.74 -6.31
CA VAL A 76 1.62 3.97 -5.29
C VAL A 76 0.72 2.95 -4.61
N ALA A 77 -0.48 3.35 -4.17
CA ALA A 77 -1.44 2.43 -3.55
C ALA A 77 -1.77 1.24 -4.46
N LYS A 78 -2.05 1.50 -5.74
CA LYS A 78 -2.31 0.44 -6.73
C LYS A 78 -1.10 -0.47 -6.94
N LYS A 79 0.12 0.07 -6.95
CA LYS A 79 1.36 -0.73 -7.03
C LYS A 79 1.52 -1.64 -5.82
N LEU A 80 1.22 -1.16 -4.61
CA LEU A 80 1.26 -1.96 -3.38
C LEU A 80 0.20 -3.07 -3.41
N ASN A 81 -1.04 -2.75 -3.76
CA ASN A 81 -2.12 -3.74 -3.87
C ASN A 81 -1.81 -4.81 -4.92
N GLN A 82 -1.21 -4.43 -6.06
CA GLN A 82 -0.77 -5.40 -7.07
C GLN A 82 0.35 -6.31 -6.54
N ARG A 83 1.29 -5.76 -5.75
CA ARG A 83 2.36 -6.54 -5.12
C ARG A 83 1.79 -7.55 -4.13
N ASN A 84 0.92 -7.08 -3.23
CA ASN A 84 0.18 -7.91 -2.28
C ASN A 84 -0.47 -9.09 -2.99
N ARG A 85 -1.28 -8.78 -4.01
CA ARG A 85 -2.07 -9.75 -4.74
C ARG A 85 -1.21 -10.81 -5.42
N THR A 86 -0.11 -10.38 -6.04
CA THR A 86 0.85 -11.30 -6.68
C THR A 86 1.46 -12.28 -5.68
N ILE A 87 1.79 -11.80 -4.48
CA ILE A 87 2.35 -12.66 -3.43
C ILE A 87 1.28 -13.60 -2.90
N LEU A 88 0.08 -13.09 -2.61
CA LEU A 88 -1.05 -13.87 -2.14
C LEU A 88 -1.38 -15.01 -3.12
N ASP A 89 -1.59 -14.69 -4.40
CA ASP A 89 -1.91 -15.68 -5.43
C ASP A 89 -0.81 -16.75 -5.54
N PHE A 90 0.46 -16.36 -5.38
CA PHE A 90 1.57 -17.31 -5.36
C PHE A 90 1.58 -18.21 -4.12
N LEU A 91 1.34 -17.66 -2.92
CA LEU A 91 1.31 -18.43 -1.68
C LEU A 91 0.16 -19.45 -1.68
N LEU A 92 -1.03 -19.01 -2.11
CA LEU A 92 -2.17 -19.90 -2.29
C LEU A 92 -1.87 -21.02 -3.29
N MET A 93 -1.22 -20.69 -4.42
CA MET A 93 -0.85 -21.66 -5.44
C MET A 93 0.08 -22.77 -4.91
N ILE A 94 1.01 -22.45 -4.02
CA ILE A 94 1.91 -23.45 -3.43
C ILE A 94 1.29 -24.17 -2.22
N GLY A 95 0.02 -23.91 -1.92
CA GLY A 95 -0.76 -24.61 -0.89
C GLY A 95 -0.65 -24.03 0.51
N VAL A 96 -0.30 -22.74 0.66
CA VAL A 96 -0.42 -22.05 1.95
C VAL A 96 -1.89 -21.76 2.24
N ASP A 97 -2.31 -21.98 3.47
CA ASP A 97 -3.66 -21.67 3.94
C ASP A 97 -3.98 -20.17 3.77
N GLU A 98 -5.24 -19.85 3.46
CA GLU A 98 -5.66 -18.50 3.04
C GLU A 98 -5.34 -17.42 4.08
N ASP A 99 -5.62 -17.69 5.36
CA ASP A 99 -5.35 -16.78 6.47
C ASP A 99 -3.86 -16.51 6.66
N ILE A 100 -3.01 -17.52 6.49
CA ILE A 100 -1.55 -17.38 6.53
C ILE A 100 -1.08 -16.60 5.30
N ALA A 101 -1.58 -16.94 4.12
CA ALA A 101 -1.18 -16.31 2.86
C ALA A 101 -1.53 -14.82 2.81
N GLU A 102 -2.69 -14.41 3.33
CA GLU A 102 -3.10 -13.00 3.44
C GLU A 102 -2.14 -12.20 4.33
N ASN A 103 -1.86 -12.73 5.53
CA ASN A 103 -0.96 -12.09 6.49
C ASN A 103 0.47 -11.99 5.95
N ASP A 104 1.00 -13.09 5.40
CA ASP A 104 2.34 -13.14 4.84
C ASP A 104 2.46 -12.22 3.62
N ALA A 105 1.49 -12.21 2.71
CA ALA A 105 1.51 -11.33 1.55
C ALA A 105 1.56 -9.86 1.96
N CYS A 106 0.79 -9.46 2.97
CA CYS A 106 0.78 -8.10 3.49
C CYS A 106 2.13 -7.68 4.08
N GLU A 107 2.86 -8.58 4.73
CA GLU A 107 4.17 -8.27 5.30
C GLU A 107 5.29 -8.29 4.25
N ILE A 108 5.27 -9.30 3.36
CA ILE A 108 6.27 -9.55 2.34
C ILE A 108 6.28 -8.44 1.28
N GLU A 109 5.11 -7.88 0.93
CA GLU A 109 5.00 -6.86 -0.12
C GLU A 109 5.89 -5.65 0.13
N HIS A 110 6.17 -5.29 1.39
CA HIS A 110 6.92 -4.09 1.73
C HIS A 110 8.44 -4.29 1.74
N VAL A 111 8.91 -5.54 1.83
CA VAL A 111 10.34 -5.85 2.02
C VAL A 111 10.98 -6.48 0.78
N VAL A 112 10.18 -7.16 -0.05
CA VAL A 112 10.71 -7.87 -1.21
C VAL A 112 11.02 -6.91 -2.35
N ASN A 113 12.17 -7.12 -2.99
CA ASN A 113 12.59 -6.36 -4.16
C ASN A 113 11.51 -6.39 -5.26
N PRO A 114 11.13 -5.25 -5.86
CA PRO A 114 10.10 -5.20 -6.91
C PRO A 114 10.36 -6.15 -8.09
N LYS A 115 11.63 -6.39 -8.45
CA LYS A 115 12.00 -7.33 -9.53
C LYS A 115 11.65 -8.78 -9.21
N THR A 116 11.68 -9.16 -7.94
CA THR A 116 11.26 -10.50 -7.51
C THR A 116 9.76 -10.66 -7.71
N ILE A 117 8.97 -9.68 -7.26
CA ILE A 117 7.52 -9.71 -7.40
C ILE A 117 7.11 -9.67 -8.88
N GLU A 118 7.82 -8.89 -9.71
CA GLU A 118 7.60 -8.89 -11.16
C GLU A 118 7.83 -10.27 -11.77
N LYS A 119 8.91 -10.97 -11.39
CA LYS A 119 9.16 -12.34 -11.85
C LYS A 119 8.11 -13.33 -11.36
N MET A 120 7.65 -13.20 -10.12
CA MET A 120 6.54 -14.01 -9.60
C MET A 120 5.27 -13.79 -10.44
N ALA A 121 4.90 -12.54 -10.72
CA ALA A 121 3.73 -12.22 -11.56
C ALA A 121 3.84 -12.83 -12.96
N ARG A 122 5.03 -12.77 -13.58
CA ARG A 122 5.27 -13.40 -14.89
C ARG A 122 5.14 -14.92 -14.83
N TYR A 123 5.65 -15.54 -13.77
CA TYR A 123 5.54 -16.98 -13.55
C TYR A 123 4.08 -17.42 -13.40
N LEU A 124 3.31 -16.75 -12.54
CA LEU A 124 1.88 -17.02 -12.37
C LEU A 124 1.12 -16.96 -13.70
N LYS A 125 1.32 -15.90 -14.48
CA LYS A 125 0.70 -15.74 -15.81
C LYS A 125 1.07 -16.85 -16.79
N SER A 126 2.29 -17.38 -16.71
CA SER A 126 2.72 -18.47 -17.60
C SER A 126 2.03 -19.81 -17.31
N LEU A 127 1.44 -19.97 -16.13
CA LEU A 127 0.69 -21.17 -15.74
C LEU A 127 -0.78 -21.14 -16.18
N GLU A 128 -1.29 -19.96 -16.51
CA GLU A 128 -2.65 -19.75 -17.04
C GLU A 128 -2.72 -19.94 -18.58
N SER A 129 -1.58 -20.24 -19.22
CA SER A 129 -1.40 -20.34 -20.67
C SER A 129 -1.40 -21.78 -21.19
#